data_AF-A0A151QSP0-F1
#
_entry.id   AF-A0A151QSP0-F1
#
_cell.length_a   1.000
_cell.length_b   1.000
_cell.length_c   1.000
_cell.angle_alpha   90.00
_cell.angle_beta   90.00
_cell.angle_gamma   90.00
#
_symmetry.space_group_name_H-M   'P 1'
#
loop_
_entity.id
_entity.type
_entity.pdbx_description
1 polymer ?
#
loop_
_entity_poly.entity_id
_entity_poly.type
_entity_poly.pdbx_seq_one_letter_code
_entity_poly.pdbx_strand_id
1 'polypeptide(L)'
;MVQSWRPSFTIITTHTPKIVAGVWILGLSIELFKTRFLYRVGSRLGTMLKIDKLTSIQYHGRFVRICVKIVFGRMLVSQINALGHILKLEYKGLHTICFKCGKYGHKQDSCTDPMVGD
;
A
#
# COMPACT_ATOMS: atom_id res chain seq x y z
N MET A 1 -7.37 24.44 2.21
CA MET A 1 -7.68 23.58 3.38
C MET A 1 -7.88 22.16 2.88
N VAL A 2 -6.94 21.26 3.17
CA VAL A 2 -7.01 19.85 2.78
C VAL A 2 -7.48 19.07 4.00
N GLN A 3 -8.61 18.40 3.88
CA GLN A 3 -9.15 17.57 4.95
C GLN A 3 -8.21 16.37 5.15
N SER A 4 -7.54 16.31 6.30
CA SER A 4 -6.68 15.18 6.66
C SER A 4 -7.56 13.94 6.87
N TRP A 5 -7.10 12.84 6.29
CA TRP A 5 -7.78 11.55 6.36
C TRP A 5 -7.82 11.08 7.83
N ARG A 6 -9.01 10.76 8.37
CA ARG A 6 -9.18 10.36 9.77
C ARG A 6 -8.92 8.84 9.94
N PRO A 7 -7.93 8.41 10.76
CA PRO A 7 -7.61 7.01 10.95
C PRO A 7 -8.35 6.48 12.18
N SER A 8 -9.65 6.27 12.06
CA SER A 8 -10.36 5.42 13.02
C SER A 8 -10.15 3.96 12.61
N PHE A 9 -8.92 3.47 12.72
CA PHE A 9 -8.60 2.07 12.43
C PHE A 9 -8.66 1.23 13.70
N THR A 10 -9.78 0.54 13.89
CA THR A 10 -9.89 -0.53 14.88
C THR A 10 -9.15 -1.75 14.33
N ILE A 11 -8.02 -2.12 14.94
CA ILE A 11 -7.37 -3.42 14.71
C ILE A 11 -8.24 -4.46 15.43
N ILE A 12 -9.11 -5.13 14.69
CA ILE A 12 -9.89 -6.24 15.24
C ILE A 12 -8.91 -7.40 15.47
N THR A 13 -8.62 -7.66 16.72
CA THR A 13 -7.82 -8.78 17.21
C THR A 13 -8.58 -10.08 16.94
N THR A 14 -8.00 -10.98 16.13
CA THR A 14 -8.06 -12.48 16.23
C THR A 14 -7.66 -13.23 14.95
N HIS A 15 -7.45 -12.62 13.79
CA HIS A 15 -6.87 -13.30 12.62
C HIS A 15 -6.00 -12.33 11.82
N THR A 16 -4.79 -12.76 11.41
CA THR A 16 -3.78 -12.03 10.62
C THR A 16 -4.18 -10.58 10.25
N PRO A 17 -3.70 -9.56 10.98
CA PRO A 17 -4.23 -8.21 10.85
C PRO A 17 -4.16 -7.74 9.40
N LYS A 18 -5.18 -7.03 8.92
CA LYS A 18 -5.22 -6.51 7.55
C LYS A 18 -5.19 -4.99 7.60
N ILE A 19 -4.24 -4.38 6.88
CA ILE A 19 -4.09 -2.93 6.82
C ILE A 19 -4.50 -2.42 5.45
N VAL A 20 -5.03 -1.19 5.40
CA VAL A 20 -5.24 -0.48 4.14
C VAL A 20 -4.01 0.37 3.86
N ALA A 21 -3.33 0.07 2.77
CA ALA A 21 -2.13 0.80 2.34
C ALA A 21 -2.41 1.57 1.06
N GLY A 22 -1.91 2.80 1.00
CA GLY A 22 -1.81 3.56 -0.24
C GLY A 22 -0.48 3.23 -0.93
N VAL A 23 -0.55 2.67 -2.13
CA VAL A 23 0.62 2.28 -2.92
C VAL A 23 0.74 3.22 -4.12
N TRP A 24 1.90 3.84 -4.26
CA TRP A 24 2.28 4.60 -5.44
C TRP A 24 3.00 3.68 -6.40
N ILE A 25 2.51 3.65 -7.62
CA ILE A 25 3.14 2.93 -8.73
C ILE A 25 3.89 3.97 -9.55
N LEU A 26 5.21 3.85 -9.59
CA LEU A 26 6.10 4.73 -10.32
C LEU A 26 6.55 4.10 -11.63
N GLY A 27 6.82 4.93 -12.63
CA GLY A 27 7.33 4.47 -13.94
C GLY A 27 6.27 3.81 -14.79
N LEU A 28 5.00 4.11 -14.54
CA LEU A 28 3.88 3.60 -15.33
C LEU A 28 3.85 4.34 -16.67
N SER A 29 3.91 3.61 -17.79
CA SER A 29 3.68 4.21 -19.10
C SER A 29 2.19 4.55 -19.27
N ILE A 30 1.89 5.55 -20.11
CA ILE A 30 0.51 5.99 -20.35
C ILE A 30 -0.41 4.85 -20.83
N GLU A 31 0.13 3.91 -21.60
CA GLU A 31 -0.56 2.73 -22.11
C GLU A 31 -1.01 1.76 -20.99
N LEU A 32 -0.28 1.74 -19.87
CA LEU A 32 -0.56 0.91 -18.71
C LEU A 32 -1.48 1.60 -17.69
N PHE A 33 -1.90 2.84 -17.94
CA PHE A 33 -2.85 3.59 -17.10
C PHE A 33 -4.30 3.08 -17.21
N LYS A 34 -4.51 1.96 -17.89
CA LYS A 34 -5.81 1.30 -18.02
C LYS A 34 -6.27 0.78 -16.66
N THR A 35 -7.50 1.14 -16.28
CA THR A 35 -8.15 0.71 -15.02
C THR A 35 -8.00 -0.80 -14.79
N ARG A 36 -8.22 -1.61 -15.82
CA ARG A 36 -8.11 -3.08 -15.75
C ARG A 36 -6.70 -3.56 -15.36
N PHE A 37 -5.66 -2.88 -15.85
CA PHE A 37 -4.28 -3.20 -15.49
C PHE A 37 -4.00 -2.87 -14.03
N LEU A 38 -4.40 -1.68 -13.58
CA LEU A 38 -4.22 -1.23 -12.19
C LEU A 38 -4.97 -2.13 -11.20
N TYR A 39 -6.15 -2.62 -11.56
CA TYR A 39 -6.87 -3.61 -10.75
C TYR A 39 -6.11 -4.93 -10.64
N ARG A 40 -5.49 -5.42 -11.71
CA ARG A 40 -4.67 -6.64 -11.67
C ARG A 40 -3.44 -6.46 -10.78
N VAL A 41 -2.79 -5.31 -10.87
CA VAL A 41 -1.67 -4.96 -9.98
C VAL A 41 -2.14 -4.96 -8.52
N GLY A 42 -3.19 -4.20 -8.20
CA GLY A 42 -3.70 -4.13 -6.83
C GLY A 42 -4.16 -5.47 -6.27
N SER A 43 -4.79 -6.31 -7.11
CA SER A 43 -5.24 -7.65 -6.73
C SER A 43 -4.09 -8.63 -6.45
N ARG A 44 -2.92 -8.43 -7.08
CA ARG A 44 -1.71 -9.18 -6.77
C ARG A 44 -1.09 -8.76 -5.44
N LEU A 45 -1.21 -7.49 -5.06
CA LEU A 45 -0.70 -6.97 -3.80
C LEU A 45 -1.61 -7.32 -2.61
N GLY A 46 -2.92 -7.40 -2.84
CA GLY A 46 -3.92 -7.71 -1.81
C GLY A 46 -5.34 -7.52 -2.34
N THR A 47 -6.27 -7.12 -1.47
CA THR A 47 -7.63 -6.78 -1.91
C THR A 47 -7.66 -5.34 -2.42
N MET A 48 -7.95 -5.16 -3.70
CA MET A 48 -8.08 -3.83 -4.31
C MET A 48 -9.28 -3.07 -3.73
N LEU A 49 -9.08 -1.84 -3.27
CA LEU A 49 -10.15 -0.99 -2.70
C LEU A 49 -10.47 0.22 -3.57
N LYS A 50 -9.45 0.92 -4.06
CA LYS A 50 -9.63 2.17 -4.81
C LYS A 50 -8.46 2.41 -5.76
N ILE A 51 -8.76 2.99 -6.92
CA ILE A 51 -7.75 3.64 -7.77
C ILE A 51 -7.90 5.14 -7.57
N ASP A 52 -6.82 5.77 -7.14
CA ASP A 52 -6.69 7.22 -7.09
C ASP A 52 -5.86 7.65 -8.30
N LYS A 53 -6.56 7.92 -9.40
CA LYS A 53 -5.98 8.52 -10.61
C LYS A 53 -5.79 10.01 -10.33
N LEU A 54 -4.78 10.37 -9.55
CA LEU A 54 -4.33 11.76 -9.47
C LEU A 54 -4.04 12.21 -10.90
N THR A 55 -4.89 13.09 -11.43
CA THR A 55 -4.91 13.44 -12.84
C THR A 55 -3.57 14.06 -13.21
N SER A 56 -2.86 13.31 -14.04
CA SER A 56 -1.66 13.66 -14.76
C SER A 56 -1.87 14.89 -15.65
N ILE A 57 -1.82 16.09 -15.07
CA ILE A 57 -1.65 17.32 -15.86
C ILE A 57 -0.23 17.89 -15.66
N GLN A 58 0.38 17.67 -14.48
CA GLN A 58 1.75 18.16 -14.20
C GLN A 58 2.87 17.11 -14.37
N TYR A 59 2.55 15.80 -14.48
CA TYR A 59 3.56 14.73 -14.37
C TYR A 59 3.59 13.69 -15.50
N HIS A 60 2.99 13.95 -16.67
CA HIS A 60 3.11 13.10 -17.88
C HIS A 60 2.86 11.58 -17.65
N GLY A 61 1.85 11.21 -16.86
CA GLY A 61 1.43 9.82 -16.66
C GLY A 61 2.32 8.98 -15.74
N ARG A 62 3.33 9.59 -15.10
CA ARG A 62 4.41 8.85 -14.39
C ARG A 62 4.00 8.11 -13.12
N PHE A 63 2.87 8.51 -12.52
CA PHE A 63 2.48 8.04 -11.19
C PHE A 63 0.99 7.74 -11.11
N VAL A 64 0.64 6.62 -10.46
CA VAL A 64 -0.73 6.36 -10.02
C VAL A 64 -0.73 5.88 -8.59
N ARG A 65 -1.78 6.21 -7.85
CA ARG A 65 -1.99 5.70 -6.50
C ARG A 65 -3.11 4.68 -6.50
N ILE A 66 -2.89 3.56 -5.84
CA ILE A 66 -3.93 2.57 -5.55
C ILE A 66 -4.04 2.38 -4.04
N CYS A 67 -5.24 2.05 -3.56
CA CYS A 67 -5.47 1.65 -2.19
C CYS A 67 -5.76 0.16 -2.18
N VAL A 68 -4.98 -0.58 -1.39
CA VAL A 68 -5.08 -2.04 -1.27
C VAL A 68 -5.17 -2.42 0.20
N LYS A 69 -6.01 -3.40 0.51
CA LYS A 69 -6.02 -4.08 1.81
C LYS A 69 -5.03 -5.23 1.75
N ILE A 70 -3.96 -5.16 2.53
CA ILE A 70 -2.88 -6.16 2.57
C ILE A 70 -2.86 -6.85 3.93
N VAL A 71 -2.41 -8.11 3.93
CA VAL A 71 -2.21 -8.86 5.17
C VAL A 71 -0.91 -8.38 5.81
N PHE A 72 -1.02 -7.94 7.06
CA PHE A 72 0.10 -7.51 7.88
C PHE A 72 0.99 -8.72 8.25
N GLY A 73 2.30 -8.51 8.30
CA GLY A 73 3.29 -9.56 8.56
C GLY A 73 3.83 -10.26 7.32
N ARG A 74 3.29 -9.98 6.13
CA ARG A 74 3.90 -10.41 4.86
C ARG A 74 4.87 -9.33 4.35
N MET A 75 5.99 -9.77 3.75
CA MET A 75 6.92 -8.85 3.09
C MET A 75 6.19 -8.01 2.04
N LEU A 76 6.49 -6.72 2.02
CA LEU A 76 5.93 -5.79 1.05
C LEU A 76 6.68 -5.92 -0.28
N VAL A 77 5.93 -5.91 -1.37
CA VAL A 77 6.49 -6.02 -2.72
C VAL A 77 6.97 -4.65 -3.14
N SER A 78 8.28 -4.45 -3.23
CA SER A 78 8.87 -3.15 -3.61
C SER A 78 8.83 -2.87 -5.12
N GLN A 79 8.76 -3.92 -5.96
CA GLN A 79 8.74 -3.81 -7.41
C GLN A 79 7.98 -4.98 -8.05
N ILE A 80 7.38 -4.75 -9.21
CA ILE A 80 6.75 -5.80 -10.02
C ILE A 80 7.17 -5.68 -11.48
N ASN A 81 7.37 -6.82 -12.15
CA ASN A 81 7.47 -6.86 -13.60
C ASN A 81 6.07 -7.06 -14.19
N ALA A 82 5.66 -6.14 -15.07
CA ALA A 82 4.40 -6.20 -15.76
C ALA A 82 4.59 -5.85 -17.24
N LEU A 83 4.31 -6.81 -18.11
CA LEU A 83 4.45 -6.68 -19.57
C LEU A 83 5.86 -6.21 -19.99
N GLY A 84 6.90 -6.67 -19.30
CA GLY A 84 8.29 -6.30 -19.58
C GLY A 84 8.73 -4.98 -18.92
N HIS A 85 7.83 -4.26 -18.25
CA HIS A 85 8.15 -3.03 -17.53
C HIS A 85 8.30 -3.30 -16.03
N ILE A 86 9.39 -2.80 -15.45
CA ILE A 86 9.61 -2.80 -13.99
C ILE A 86 8.88 -1.60 -13.40
N LEU A 87 7.82 -1.87 -12.63
CA LEU A 87 7.08 -0.86 -11.90
C LEU A 87 7.57 -0.84 -10.44
N LYS A 88 7.99 0.34 -9.97
CA LYS A 88 8.40 0.52 -8.58
C LYS A 88 7.18 0.85 -7.72
N LEU A 89 7.13 0.26 -6.53
CA LEU A 89 6.02 0.40 -5.59
C LEU A 89 6.50 1.08 -4.31
N GLU A 90 5.86 2.20 -3.98
CA GLU A 90 6.09 2.91 -2.72
C GLU A 90 4.83 2.91 -1.85
N TYR A 91 4.96 2.44 -0.62
CA TYR A 91 3.85 2.39 0.32
C TYR A 91 3.87 3.62 1.22
N LYS A 92 2.81 4.45 1.17
CA LYS A 92 2.63 5.58 2.11
C LYS A 92 1.71 5.18 3.26
N GLY A 93 1.99 5.76 4.44
CA GLY A 93 1.23 5.53 5.67
C GLY A 93 1.69 4.31 6.49
N LEU A 94 2.80 3.67 6.11
CA LEU A 94 3.38 2.54 6.85
C LEU A 94 4.45 2.93 7.87
N HIS A 95 4.98 4.15 7.82
CA HIS A 95 6.10 4.62 8.66
C HIS A 95 5.78 4.68 10.16
N THR A 96 4.51 4.57 10.50
CA THR A 96 3.97 4.55 11.86
C THR A 96 3.52 3.15 12.27
N ILE A 97 3.67 2.13 11.42
CA ILE A 97 3.30 0.76 11.74
C ILE A 97 4.55 0.00 12.20
N CYS A 98 4.44 -0.63 13.37
CA CYS A 98 5.47 -1.50 13.89
C CYS A 98 5.46 -2.84 13.15
N PHE A 99 6.54 -3.16 12.44
CA PHE A 99 6.66 -4.44 11.72
C PHE A 99 6.77 -5.67 12.64
N LYS A 100 7.13 -5.48 13.93
CA LYS A 100 7.21 -6.56 14.93
C LYS A 100 5.84 -6.98 15.48
N CYS A 101 4.94 -6.03 15.76
CA CYS A 101 3.66 -6.34 16.41
C CYS A 101 2.41 -5.92 15.61
N GLY A 102 2.56 -5.21 14.51
CA GLY A 102 1.46 -4.76 13.66
C GLY A 102 0.59 -3.64 14.17
N LYS A 103 1.01 -3.01 15.27
CA LYS A 103 0.32 -1.85 15.81
C LYS A 103 0.84 -0.56 15.20
N TYR A 104 -0.08 0.38 14.99
CA TYR A 104 0.22 1.75 14.59
C TYR A 104 0.68 2.58 15.81
N GLY A 105 1.56 3.55 15.60
CA GLY A 105 2.01 4.52 16.59
C GLY A 105 3.46 4.38 17.04
N HIS A 106 4.17 3.32 16.62
CA HIS A 106 5.59 3.13 16.98
C HIS A 106 6.35 2.33 15.91
N LYS A 107 7.68 2.45 15.91
CA LYS A 107 8.58 1.64 15.06
C LYS A 107 8.93 0.33 15.73
N GLN A 108 9.42 -0.64 14.96
CA GLN A 108 9.92 -1.91 15.48
C GLN A 108 10.97 -1.73 16.59
N ASP A 109 11.87 -0.75 16.46
CA ASP A 109 12.93 -0.46 17.43
C ASP A 109 12.38 0.05 18.78
N SER A 110 11.15 0.57 18.79
CA SER A 110 10.46 1.10 19.98
C SER A 110 9.32 0.18 20.42
N CYS A 111 9.31 -1.07 19.96
CA CYS A 111 8.21 -2.01 20.20
C CYS A 111 8.41 -2.81 21.49
N THR A 112 7.53 -2.57 22.46
CA THR A 112 7.49 -3.26 23.75
C THR A 112 6.63 -4.53 23.74
N ASP A 113 5.87 -4.77 22.67
CA ASP A 113 5.08 -5.99 22.54
C ASP A 113 6.00 -7.21 22.28
N PRO A 114 5.66 -8.39 22.84
CA PRO A 114 6.34 -9.64 22.51
C PRO A 114 6.18 -9.97 21.02
N MET A 115 7.15 -10.68 20.44
CA MET A 115 7.03 -11.14 19.06
C MET A 115 5.82 -12.07 18.93
N VAL A 116 4.90 -11.74 18.04
CA VAL A 116 3.74 -12.60 17.77
C VAL A 116 4.23 -13.75 16.88
N GLY A 117 4.50 -14.89 17.48
CA GLY A 117 4.86 -16.12 16.79
C GLY A 117 4.57 -17.34 17.67
N ASP A 118 3.46 -18.00 17.36
CA ASP A 118 3.30 -19.47 17.21
C ASP A 118 2.05 -19.73 16.36
#